data_AF-A0A9W7Z1L3-F1
#
_entry.id   AF-A0A9W7Z1L3-F1
#
_cell.length_a   1.000
_cell.length_b   1.000
_cell.length_c   1.000
_cell.angle_alpha   90.00
_cell.angle_beta   90.00
_cell.angle_gamma   90.00
#
_symmetry.space_group_name_H-M   'P 1'
#
loop_
_entity.id
_entity.type
_entity.pdbx_description
1 polymer ?
#
loop_
_entity_poly.entity_id
_entity_poly.type
_entity_poly.pdbx_seq_one_letter_code
_entity_poly.pdbx_strand_id
1 'polypeptide(L)'
;MYAARPVLGVSSASRLLRAVAVTTPRQYSLLAAAALAKPRAALMAEKSPKMAAASRLVGIQRMLTTQETREGEKLVLGLSNLTGRTMVLNRPKALNSLTLPMVQTIQRYLADWEKSDLCDVVMLRSNNRKAFCAGGDVVQVSRDWREGNKAQAMEFFRTEYKVNHHIATYKKPIVAMLDGFTMGGGVGLSVHAPFRVASENAVFAMPETKIGFFPDVGATFFLPRLDGELGVYLGLTGQKLKGRDLLYAGIATHYVPSERHALLEQRLQGLGTSDYDAINLAIEEFAAQPETTESEDFVGVANDVPIDFSLASMRDVIDICFKFNTIEAILQALSEVANQPGPACEWAQKTYAQLNQMSPSSLKLTLEQLRRGAQLDIQKAFEFELVLAGRRLESHDMHEGIDALLVRKTNDAAWDPENVHAVDIKELYSQYFEGEYDSTPLYLGGTTFMEYPHKFGLPTEQEILDVVSGESPQVGKFSLTCDEVIDFFMREYQSKMGVEQKVNWVLSRRTKLKDTDGTLEVIDS
;
A
#
# COMPACT_ATOMS: atom_id res chain seq x y z
N MET A 1 47.16 39.04 48.81
CA MET A 1 48.55 39.27 49.25
C MET A 1 49.42 38.17 48.64
N TYR A 2 50.52 38.52 47.95
CA TYR A 2 51.58 37.63 47.42
C TYR A 2 51.13 36.46 46.47
N ALA A 3 51.97 35.91 45.58
CA ALA A 3 53.01 36.52 44.75
C ALA A 3 53.38 35.62 43.53
N ALA A 4 54.01 36.25 42.54
CA ALA A 4 54.62 35.76 41.29
C ALA A 4 55.67 34.60 41.45
N ARG A 5 56.24 33.95 40.41
CA ARG A 5 56.78 34.45 39.10
C ARG A 5 56.84 33.39 37.96
N PRO A 6 57.14 33.79 36.69
CA PRO A 6 57.20 32.94 35.50
C PRO A 6 58.60 32.74 34.85
N VAL A 7 58.67 31.85 33.84
CA VAL A 7 59.74 31.69 32.81
C VAL A 7 59.05 31.21 31.49
N LEU A 8 59.31 31.59 30.22
CA LEU A 8 60.34 32.37 29.47
C LEU A 8 61.43 31.59 28.71
N GLY A 9 61.18 31.21 27.45
CA GLY A 9 62.21 30.76 26.47
C GLY A 9 61.65 30.08 25.18
N VAL A 10 62.16 30.28 23.94
CA VAL A 10 62.40 31.48 23.10
C VAL A 10 62.95 31.07 21.70
N SER A 11 62.80 31.94 20.68
CA SER A 11 63.28 31.84 19.27
C SER A 11 62.41 30.94 18.36
N SER A 12 62.33 31.06 17.03
CA SER A 12 63.05 31.86 15.99
C SER A 12 62.02 32.51 15.02
N ALA A 13 62.23 33.58 14.22
CA ALA A 13 63.34 34.13 13.43
C ALA A 13 63.63 33.36 12.10
N SER A 14 63.64 33.97 10.89
CA SER A 14 63.31 35.37 10.49
C SER A 14 63.28 35.62 8.95
N ARG A 15 62.47 36.61 8.48
CA ARG A 15 62.76 37.56 7.35
C ARG A 15 62.82 36.99 5.89
N LEU A 16 62.54 37.69 4.77
CA LEU A 16 62.16 39.09 4.38
C LEU A 16 61.27 39.08 3.09
N LEU A 17 60.51 40.17 2.83
CA LEU A 17 60.13 40.86 1.54
C LEU A 17 59.99 40.02 0.21
N ARG A 18 59.05 40.26 -0.75
CA ARG A 18 58.23 41.43 -1.20
C ARG A 18 57.19 40.91 -2.28
N ALA A 19 56.30 41.63 -2.98
CA ALA A 19 55.85 43.04 -3.09
C ALA A 19 54.42 43.16 -3.71
N VAL A 20 53.77 44.34 -3.57
CA VAL A 20 53.10 45.22 -4.59
C VAL A 20 52.64 44.56 -5.92
N ALA A 21 51.40 44.71 -6.42
CA ALA A 21 50.67 45.98 -6.62
C ALA A 21 49.12 45.95 -6.43
N VAL A 22 48.52 47.15 -6.43
CA VAL A 22 47.07 47.43 -6.29
C VAL A 22 46.62 48.39 -7.40
N THR A 23 45.45 48.17 -8.01
CA THR A 23 44.53 49.25 -8.49
C THR A 23 43.14 48.73 -8.88
N THR A 24 42.12 49.54 -8.60
CA THR A 24 40.73 49.50 -9.13
C THR A 24 40.37 50.96 -9.52
N PRO A 25 39.14 51.40 -9.90
CA PRO A 25 37.91 50.70 -10.32
C PRO A 25 37.20 51.34 -11.58
N ARG A 26 35.96 50.92 -11.88
CA ARG A 26 34.78 51.70 -12.37
C ARG A 26 34.53 52.03 -13.89
N GLN A 27 33.36 51.51 -14.33
CA GLN A 27 32.22 52.21 -14.99
C GLN A 27 32.15 52.59 -16.50
N TYR A 28 30.95 52.31 -17.05
CA TYR A 28 30.25 52.87 -18.24
C TYR A 28 30.93 52.95 -19.63
N SER A 29 30.28 52.36 -20.64
CA SER A 29 29.40 53.09 -21.60
C SER A 29 28.83 52.17 -22.71
N LEU A 30 28.01 52.75 -23.60
CA LEU A 30 27.29 52.11 -24.72
C LEU A 30 27.69 52.77 -26.06
N LEU A 31 27.27 52.14 -27.18
CA LEU A 31 27.07 52.68 -28.55
C LEU A 31 28.23 52.70 -29.59
N ALA A 32 27.91 52.00 -30.72
CA ALA A 32 27.95 52.47 -32.12
C ALA A 32 29.10 52.09 -33.09
N ALA A 33 28.73 52.12 -34.39
CA ALA A 33 29.52 51.88 -35.63
C ALA A 33 30.16 50.48 -35.78
N ALA A 34 29.78 49.55 -36.68
CA ALA A 34 28.98 49.51 -37.92
C ALA A 34 29.73 49.75 -39.26
N ALA A 35 30.34 48.69 -39.81
CA ALA A 35 30.74 48.49 -41.22
C ALA A 35 31.07 46.98 -41.44
N LEU A 36 30.91 46.34 -42.61
CA LEU A 36 30.11 46.59 -43.82
C LEU A 36 29.97 45.25 -44.63
N ALA A 37 28.96 45.14 -45.50
CA ALA A 37 28.73 44.09 -46.52
C ALA A 37 28.32 42.64 -46.08
N LYS A 38 27.70 41.93 -47.04
CA LYS A 38 27.14 40.55 -47.08
C LYS A 38 27.66 39.87 -48.40
N PRO A 39 27.32 38.63 -48.83
CA PRO A 39 26.34 37.65 -48.32
C PRO A 39 26.78 36.15 -48.35
N ARG A 40 25.80 35.25 -48.11
CA ARG A 40 25.85 33.76 -48.21
C ARG A 40 26.71 33.05 -47.15
N ALA A 41 26.47 31.78 -46.81
CA ALA A 41 25.25 30.94 -46.78
C ALA A 41 25.64 29.63 -46.05
N ALA A 42 24.65 28.86 -45.56
CA ALA A 42 24.83 27.51 -45.02
C ALA A 42 25.88 27.35 -43.88
N LEU A 43 25.39 27.47 -42.64
CA LEU A 43 25.79 26.52 -41.60
C LEU A 43 24.51 26.08 -40.88
N MET A 44 24.17 24.79 -40.93
CA MET A 44 23.02 24.27 -40.19
C MET A 44 23.39 24.10 -38.73
N ALA A 45 22.48 24.46 -37.82
CA ALA A 45 22.61 24.09 -36.42
C ALA A 45 22.23 22.61 -36.27
N GLU A 46 23.23 21.73 -36.23
CA GLU A 46 23.03 20.33 -35.83
C GLU A 46 22.51 20.27 -34.39
N LYS A 47 21.21 20.04 -34.23
CA LYS A 47 20.64 19.71 -32.92
C LYS A 47 21.18 18.35 -32.51
N SER A 48 21.90 18.31 -31.38
CA SER A 48 22.52 17.07 -30.90
C SER A 48 21.52 15.91 -30.80
N PRO A 49 21.94 14.65 -31.03
CA PRO A 49 21.03 13.51 -30.99
C PRO A 49 20.22 13.40 -29.69
N LYS A 50 20.81 13.80 -28.56
CA LYS A 50 20.13 13.86 -27.25
C LYS A 50 18.96 14.86 -27.23
N MET A 51 19.12 16.05 -27.81
CA MET A 51 18.01 17.02 -27.95
C MET A 51 16.95 16.56 -28.95
N ALA A 52 17.35 15.88 -30.03
CA ALA A 52 16.41 15.30 -30.99
C ALA A 52 15.57 14.18 -30.36
N ALA A 53 16.18 13.31 -29.55
CA ALA A 53 15.49 12.27 -28.79
C ALA A 53 14.54 12.86 -27.73
N ALA A 54 15.01 13.80 -26.90
CA ALA A 54 14.18 14.47 -25.90
C ALA A 54 12.98 15.21 -26.55
N SER A 55 13.19 15.90 -27.68
CA SER A 55 12.11 16.57 -28.41
C SER A 55 11.13 15.59 -29.07
N ARG A 56 11.53 14.35 -29.37
CA ARG A 56 10.62 13.29 -29.82
C ARG A 56 9.84 12.69 -28.65
N LEU A 57 10.47 12.46 -27.50
CA LEU A 57 9.79 12.01 -26.28
C LEU A 57 8.71 13.01 -25.84
N VAL A 58 9.05 14.30 -25.73
CA VAL A 58 8.07 15.37 -25.43
C VAL A 58 6.99 15.48 -26.52
N GLY A 59 7.32 15.19 -27.78
CA GLY A 59 6.35 15.12 -28.88
C GLY A 59 5.36 13.96 -28.73
N ILE A 60 5.85 12.76 -28.44
CA ILE A 60 5.05 11.54 -28.21
C ILE A 60 4.19 11.72 -26.95
N GLN A 61 4.76 12.23 -25.86
CA GLN A 61 4.05 12.52 -24.63
C GLN A 61 2.95 13.59 -24.82
N ARG A 62 3.17 14.58 -25.71
CA ARG A 62 2.11 15.49 -26.17
C ARG A 62 1.08 14.86 -27.08
N MET A 63 1.44 13.89 -27.93
CA MET A 63 0.47 13.18 -28.79
C MET A 63 -0.43 12.25 -27.98
N LEU A 64 0.13 11.51 -27.02
CA LEU A 64 -0.63 10.71 -26.05
C LEU A 64 -1.65 11.60 -25.28
N THR A 65 -1.16 12.67 -24.64
CA THR A 65 -2.02 13.60 -23.87
C THR A 65 -2.99 14.43 -24.72
N THR A 66 -2.80 14.53 -26.05
CA THR A 66 -3.79 15.16 -26.95
C THR A 66 -4.76 14.16 -27.60
N GLN A 67 -4.46 12.86 -27.61
CA GLN A 67 -5.47 11.83 -27.88
C GLN A 67 -6.40 11.60 -26.66
N GLU A 68 -5.90 11.74 -25.43
CA GLU A 68 -6.70 11.60 -24.20
C GLU A 68 -7.86 12.63 -24.05
N THR A 69 -7.93 13.67 -24.90
CA THR A 69 -8.87 14.80 -24.72
C THR A 69 -9.93 14.95 -25.82
N ARG A 70 -10.16 13.92 -26.66
CA ARG A 70 -11.15 13.97 -27.76
C ARG A 70 -12.11 12.79 -27.90
N GLU A 71 -12.60 12.27 -26.78
CA GLU A 71 -13.93 11.65 -26.68
C GLU A 71 -14.47 11.85 -25.25
N GLY A 72 -15.78 12.07 -25.08
CA GLY A 72 -16.34 12.68 -23.86
C GLY A 72 -16.21 11.85 -22.58
N GLU A 73 -15.63 12.45 -21.53
CA GLU A 73 -15.61 12.08 -20.09
C GLU A 73 -15.83 10.59 -19.71
N LYS A 74 -15.16 9.65 -20.39
CA LYS A 74 -15.13 8.23 -20.00
C LYS A 74 -14.44 8.07 -18.64
N LEU A 75 -15.20 7.68 -17.61
CA LEU A 75 -14.72 7.54 -16.22
C LEU A 75 -13.66 6.44 -16.03
N VAL A 76 -13.59 5.47 -16.94
CA VAL A 76 -12.54 4.45 -17.02
C VAL A 76 -12.09 4.33 -18.47
N LEU A 77 -10.80 4.57 -18.73
CA LEU A 77 -10.21 4.45 -20.06
C LEU A 77 -9.62 3.05 -20.23
N GLY A 78 -9.96 2.36 -21.32
CA GLY A 78 -9.30 1.13 -21.74
C GLY A 78 -8.27 1.44 -22.82
N LEU A 79 -7.00 1.21 -22.54
CA LEU A 79 -5.89 1.37 -23.48
C LEU A 79 -5.38 -0.01 -23.91
N SER A 80 -4.85 -0.11 -25.14
CA SER A 80 -4.27 -1.35 -25.68
C SER A 80 -2.98 -1.00 -26.42
N ASN A 81 -1.88 -1.63 -26.04
CA ASN A 81 -0.59 -1.47 -26.70
C ASN A 81 0.14 -2.82 -26.68
N LEU A 82 0.53 -3.30 -27.87
CA LEU A 82 1.07 -4.66 -28.06
C LEU A 82 0.16 -5.69 -27.36
N THR A 83 0.71 -6.55 -26.50
CA THR A 83 -0.08 -7.57 -25.78
C THR A 83 -0.57 -7.12 -24.40
N GLY A 84 -0.20 -5.92 -23.94
CA GLY A 84 -0.69 -5.35 -22.69
C GLY A 84 -2.02 -4.61 -22.85
N ARG A 85 -2.82 -4.58 -21.79
CA ARG A 85 -4.07 -3.80 -21.69
C ARG A 85 -4.07 -2.97 -20.40
N THR A 86 -4.30 -1.66 -20.49
CA THR A 86 -4.29 -0.77 -19.32
C THR A 86 -5.68 -0.21 -19.06
N MET A 87 -6.23 -0.44 -17.87
CA MET A 87 -7.35 0.36 -17.35
C MET A 87 -6.82 1.57 -16.59
N VAL A 88 -7.31 2.76 -16.97
CA VAL A 88 -6.98 4.02 -16.30
C VAL A 88 -8.24 4.58 -15.64
N LEU A 89 -8.22 4.69 -14.31
CA LEU A 89 -9.27 5.36 -13.55
C LEU A 89 -9.19 6.87 -13.80
N ASN A 90 -10.31 7.45 -14.26
CA ASN A 90 -10.40 8.82 -14.78
C ASN A 90 -11.58 9.58 -14.13
N ARG A 91 -11.53 9.72 -12.80
CA ARG A 91 -12.43 10.60 -12.03
C ARG A 91 -11.63 11.47 -11.05
N PRO A 92 -10.60 12.21 -11.51
CA PRO A 92 -9.59 12.83 -10.65
C PRO A 92 -10.16 13.83 -9.64
N LYS A 93 -11.23 14.56 -10.00
CA LYS A 93 -11.94 15.51 -9.13
C LYS A 93 -12.52 14.86 -7.87
N ALA A 94 -12.85 13.57 -7.92
CA ALA A 94 -13.38 12.79 -6.81
C ALA A 94 -12.36 11.76 -6.28
N LEU A 95 -11.05 11.99 -6.50
CA LEU A 95 -9.98 11.07 -6.10
C LEU A 95 -10.19 9.61 -6.61
N ASN A 96 -10.78 9.50 -7.81
CA ASN A 96 -11.13 8.23 -8.45
C ASN A 96 -12.11 7.33 -7.69
N SER A 97 -12.89 7.84 -6.73
CA SER A 97 -13.86 6.98 -6.02
C SER A 97 -14.87 6.34 -6.96
N LEU A 98 -15.14 5.05 -6.75
CA LEU A 98 -15.83 4.19 -7.71
C LEU A 98 -17.34 4.43 -7.69
N THR A 99 -17.94 4.48 -8.88
CA THR A 99 -19.40 4.51 -9.08
C THR A 99 -19.85 3.26 -9.81
N LEU A 100 -21.13 2.87 -9.68
CA LEU A 100 -21.67 1.70 -10.37
C LEU A 100 -21.33 1.67 -11.89
N PRO A 101 -21.45 2.77 -12.66
CA PRO A 101 -21.00 2.80 -14.06
C PRO A 101 -19.49 2.56 -14.27
N MET A 102 -18.63 2.95 -13.33
CA MET A 102 -17.19 2.64 -13.39
C MET A 102 -16.94 1.15 -13.18
N VAL A 103 -17.52 0.58 -12.12
CA VAL A 103 -17.39 -0.85 -11.77
C VAL A 103 -17.93 -1.74 -12.89
N GLN A 104 -19.13 -1.43 -13.43
CA GLN A 104 -19.69 -2.11 -14.59
C GLN A 104 -18.79 -2.01 -15.84
N THR A 105 -18.02 -0.94 -15.98
CA THR A 105 -17.08 -0.75 -17.12
C THR A 105 -15.80 -1.56 -16.94
N ILE A 106 -15.25 -1.60 -15.71
CA ILE A 106 -14.13 -2.49 -15.34
C ILE A 106 -14.52 -3.95 -15.58
N GLN A 107 -15.71 -4.36 -15.15
CA GLN A 107 -16.22 -5.72 -15.37
C GLN A 107 -16.29 -6.11 -16.86
N ARG A 108 -16.68 -5.19 -17.75
CA ARG A 108 -16.67 -5.46 -19.20
C ARG A 108 -15.25 -5.61 -19.74
N TYR A 109 -14.33 -4.68 -19.42
CA TYR A 109 -12.94 -4.79 -19.87
C TYR A 109 -12.27 -6.09 -19.39
N LEU A 110 -12.45 -6.47 -18.10
CA LEU A 110 -11.97 -7.76 -17.60
C LEU A 110 -12.56 -8.94 -18.37
N ALA A 111 -13.88 -8.97 -18.59
CA ALA A 111 -14.56 -10.07 -19.27
C ALA A 111 -14.25 -10.16 -20.77
N ASP A 112 -13.84 -9.07 -21.42
CA ASP A 112 -13.45 -9.03 -22.83
C ASP A 112 -11.97 -9.36 -23.03
N TRP A 113 -11.10 -8.91 -22.12
CA TRP A 113 -9.65 -9.15 -22.18
C TRP A 113 -9.24 -10.56 -21.73
N GLU A 114 -10.00 -11.20 -20.82
CA GLU A 114 -9.73 -12.59 -20.44
C GLU A 114 -9.84 -13.52 -21.66
N LYS A 115 -10.84 -13.28 -22.51
CA LYS A 115 -11.13 -14.04 -23.74
C LYS A 115 -10.23 -13.69 -24.93
N SER A 116 -9.34 -12.71 -24.80
CA SER A 116 -8.54 -12.20 -25.92
C SER A 116 -7.15 -12.81 -25.94
N ASP A 117 -6.84 -13.63 -26.93
CA ASP A 117 -5.49 -14.22 -27.15
C ASP A 117 -4.41 -13.18 -27.50
N LEU A 118 -4.80 -11.90 -27.66
CA LEU A 118 -3.91 -10.76 -27.86
C LEU A 118 -3.66 -9.97 -26.57
N CYS A 119 -4.19 -10.43 -25.43
CA CYS A 119 -4.01 -9.83 -24.12
C CYS A 119 -3.27 -10.79 -23.20
N ASP A 120 -2.02 -10.48 -22.88
CA ASP A 120 -1.19 -11.28 -21.97
C ASP A 120 -1.30 -10.78 -20.53
N VAL A 121 -1.23 -9.46 -20.34
CA VAL A 121 -1.16 -8.78 -19.04
C VAL A 121 -2.12 -7.59 -18.98
N VAL A 122 -2.84 -7.50 -17.86
CA VAL A 122 -3.72 -6.37 -17.55
C VAL A 122 -3.04 -5.46 -16.52
N MET A 123 -3.03 -4.16 -16.75
CA MET A 123 -2.52 -3.15 -15.82
C MET A 123 -3.66 -2.26 -15.33
N LEU A 124 -3.69 -1.97 -14.03
CA LEU A 124 -4.62 -1.05 -13.40
C LEU A 124 -3.85 0.16 -12.87
N ARG A 125 -4.19 1.37 -13.33
CA ARG A 125 -3.59 2.61 -12.81
C ARG A 125 -4.57 3.78 -12.79
N SER A 126 -4.06 4.91 -12.31
CA SER A 126 -4.76 6.19 -12.24
C SER A 126 -4.19 7.20 -13.25
N ASN A 127 -4.93 8.27 -13.54
CA ASN A 127 -4.39 9.49 -14.16
C ASN A 127 -4.10 10.62 -13.14
N ASN A 128 -4.19 10.32 -11.84
CA ASN A 128 -4.15 11.27 -10.74
C ASN A 128 -3.10 10.86 -9.69
N ARG A 129 -1.95 11.53 -9.67
CA ARG A 129 -0.86 11.30 -8.68
C ARG A 129 -1.28 11.42 -7.21
N LYS A 130 -2.44 12.04 -6.91
CA LYS A 130 -2.95 12.12 -5.53
C LYS A 130 -3.70 10.85 -5.10
N ALA A 131 -4.26 10.08 -6.03
CA ALA A 131 -5.10 8.93 -5.71
C ALA A 131 -5.11 7.90 -6.83
N PHE A 132 -4.77 6.65 -6.47
CA PHE A 132 -5.11 5.49 -7.28
C PHE A 132 -6.64 5.38 -7.34
N CYS A 133 -7.25 5.16 -6.16
CA CYS A 133 -8.69 5.10 -5.95
C CYS A 133 -9.02 5.24 -4.45
N ALA A 134 -9.81 6.25 -4.09
CA ALA A 134 -10.18 6.56 -2.70
C ALA A 134 -11.63 6.15 -2.37
N GLY A 135 -11.88 4.83 -2.27
CA GLY A 135 -13.15 4.24 -1.86
C GLY A 135 -14.22 4.11 -2.95
N GLY A 136 -15.36 3.52 -2.60
CA GLY A 136 -16.60 3.63 -3.37
C GLY A 136 -17.29 4.98 -3.14
N ASP A 137 -18.24 5.35 -4.00
CA ASP A 137 -19.06 6.55 -3.81
C ASP A 137 -20.20 6.30 -2.81
N VAL A 138 -19.82 6.01 -1.57
CA VAL A 138 -20.73 5.65 -0.47
C VAL A 138 -21.71 6.77 -0.14
N VAL A 139 -21.41 8.02 -0.51
CA VAL A 139 -22.34 9.16 -0.39
C VAL A 139 -23.53 8.97 -1.34
N GLN A 140 -23.30 8.57 -2.60
CA GLN A 140 -24.37 8.24 -3.53
C GLN A 140 -25.14 6.99 -3.07
N VAL A 141 -24.46 5.94 -2.59
CA VAL A 141 -25.10 4.71 -2.09
C VAL A 141 -26.01 5.00 -0.89
N SER A 142 -25.52 5.76 0.11
CA SER A 142 -26.29 6.22 1.28
C SER A 142 -27.51 7.03 0.87
N ARG A 143 -27.36 7.91 -0.13
CA ARG A 143 -28.45 8.71 -0.69
C ARG A 143 -29.48 7.86 -1.43
N ASP A 144 -29.06 6.99 -2.34
CA ASP A 144 -29.94 6.13 -3.14
C ASP A 144 -30.83 5.29 -2.21
N TRP A 145 -30.25 4.72 -1.16
CA TRP A 145 -30.98 3.95 -0.16
C TRP A 145 -32.03 4.79 0.59
N ARG A 146 -31.64 5.98 1.10
CA ARG A 146 -32.53 6.91 1.82
C ARG A 146 -33.65 7.49 0.94
N GLU A 147 -33.39 7.68 -0.36
CA GLU A 147 -34.39 8.11 -1.35
C GLU A 147 -35.29 6.95 -1.83
N GLY A 148 -35.10 5.73 -1.32
CA GLY A 148 -35.93 4.55 -1.61
C GLY A 148 -35.43 3.69 -2.77
N ASN A 149 -34.36 4.10 -3.46
CA ASN A 149 -33.71 3.36 -4.56
C ASN A 149 -32.85 2.20 -4.02
N LYS A 150 -33.33 1.46 -3.01
CA LYS A 150 -32.58 0.43 -2.27
C LYS A 150 -31.89 -0.61 -3.16
N ALA A 151 -32.55 -1.02 -4.25
CA ALA A 151 -31.99 -1.96 -5.23
C ALA A 151 -30.73 -1.41 -5.93
N GLN A 152 -30.65 -0.11 -6.19
CA GLN A 152 -29.51 0.53 -6.83
C GLN A 152 -28.31 0.65 -5.87
N ALA A 153 -28.58 0.98 -4.60
CA ALA A 153 -27.58 0.97 -3.54
C ALA A 153 -26.98 -0.44 -3.33
N MET A 154 -27.81 -1.49 -3.37
CA MET A 154 -27.34 -2.88 -3.26
C MET A 154 -26.60 -3.38 -4.50
N GLU A 155 -27.03 -2.97 -5.70
CA GLU A 155 -26.39 -3.33 -6.97
C GLU A 155 -24.97 -2.76 -7.11
N PHE A 156 -24.66 -1.65 -6.42
CA PHE A 156 -23.29 -1.15 -6.30
C PHE A 156 -22.36 -2.19 -5.68
N PHE A 157 -22.62 -2.61 -4.44
CA PHE A 157 -21.82 -3.64 -3.75
C PHE A 157 -21.83 -4.97 -4.49
N ARG A 158 -22.98 -5.40 -5.04
CA ARG A 158 -23.08 -6.64 -5.82
C ARG A 158 -22.19 -6.62 -7.07
N THR A 159 -22.09 -5.48 -7.75
CA THR A 159 -21.20 -5.34 -8.92
C THR A 159 -19.74 -5.21 -8.48
N GLU A 160 -19.46 -4.51 -7.38
CA GLU A 160 -18.11 -4.29 -6.87
C GLU A 160 -17.46 -5.60 -6.42
N TYR A 161 -18.10 -6.35 -5.52
CA TYR A 161 -17.56 -7.62 -5.02
C TYR A 161 -17.44 -8.67 -6.14
N LYS A 162 -18.32 -8.62 -7.15
CA LYS A 162 -18.20 -9.41 -8.38
C LYS A 162 -16.94 -9.06 -9.18
N VAL A 163 -16.58 -7.78 -9.28
CA VAL A 163 -15.30 -7.35 -9.88
C VAL A 163 -14.12 -7.75 -9.02
N ASN A 164 -14.18 -7.59 -7.69
CA ASN A 164 -13.08 -7.93 -6.78
C ASN A 164 -12.77 -9.44 -6.82
N HIS A 165 -13.78 -10.31 -6.78
CA HIS A 165 -13.60 -11.74 -7.00
C HIS A 165 -13.11 -12.06 -8.42
N HIS A 166 -13.62 -11.37 -9.45
CA HIS A 166 -13.17 -11.60 -10.83
C HIS A 166 -11.70 -11.23 -11.03
N ILE A 167 -11.17 -10.25 -10.29
CA ILE A 167 -9.73 -9.95 -10.18
C ILE A 167 -9.01 -11.07 -9.41
N ALA A 168 -9.56 -11.51 -8.27
CA ALA A 168 -8.98 -12.57 -7.43
C ALA A 168 -8.84 -13.93 -8.13
N THR A 169 -9.76 -14.24 -9.06
CA THR A 169 -9.79 -15.50 -9.81
C THR A 169 -9.54 -15.30 -11.32
N TYR A 170 -8.85 -14.22 -11.70
CA TYR A 170 -8.60 -13.89 -13.10
C TYR A 170 -7.57 -14.85 -13.71
N LYS A 171 -7.83 -15.38 -14.92
CA LYS A 171 -6.96 -16.38 -15.56
C LYS A 171 -5.66 -15.81 -16.16
N LYS A 172 -5.33 -14.54 -15.88
CA LYS A 172 -4.19 -13.82 -16.45
C LYS A 172 -3.55 -12.88 -15.41
N PRO A 173 -2.26 -12.55 -15.56
CA PRO A 173 -1.59 -11.55 -14.75
C PRO A 173 -2.32 -10.18 -14.72
N ILE A 174 -2.60 -9.70 -13.51
CA ILE A 174 -3.04 -8.32 -13.23
C ILE A 174 -1.94 -7.59 -12.44
N VAL A 175 -1.57 -6.39 -12.89
CA VAL A 175 -0.61 -5.49 -12.24
C VAL A 175 -1.30 -4.21 -11.79
N ALA A 176 -1.49 -4.05 -10.49
CA ALA A 176 -2.05 -2.83 -9.90
C ALA A 176 -0.94 -1.84 -9.50
N MET A 177 -0.94 -0.65 -10.10
CA MET A 177 0.04 0.42 -9.84
C MET A 177 -0.51 1.41 -8.82
N LEU A 178 -0.05 1.29 -7.58
CA LEU A 178 -0.51 2.07 -6.43
C LEU A 178 0.29 3.37 -6.31
N ASP A 179 -0.22 4.43 -6.93
CA ASP A 179 0.30 5.79 -6.87
C ASP A 179 -0.78 6.73 -6.29
N GLY A 180 -0.57 7.19 -5.05
CA GLY A 180 -1.54 7.96 -4.27
C GLY A 180 -2.42 7.14 -3.31
N PHE A 181 -3.49 7.76 -2.80
CA PHE A 181 -4.49 7.09 -1.96
C PHE A 181 -5.12 5.84 -2.60
N THR A 182 -5.16 4.76 -1.83
CA THR A 182 -5.75 3.45 -2.15
C THR A 182 -6.58 3.01 -0.94
N MET A 183 -7.90 3.17 -0.99
CA MET A 183 -8.82 2.95 0.16
C MET A 183 -10.13 2.31 -0.31
N GLY A 184 -10.82 1.55 0.56
CA GLY A 184 -12.09 0.86 0.26
C GLY A 184 -12.03 0.10 -1.08
N GLY A 185 -12.99 0.32 -1.99
CA GLY A 185 -12.96 -0.21 -3.37
C GLY A 185 -11.66 -0.06 -4.16
N GLY A 186 -10.79 0.90 -3.83
CA GLY A 186 -9.43 0.98 -4.40
C GLY A 186 -8.49 -0.13 -3.92
N VAL A 187 -8.64 -0.57 -2.68
CA VAL A 187 -8.01 -1.79 -2.15
C VAL A 187 -8.61 -3.01 -2.84
N GLY A 188 -9.94 -3.09 -2.97
CA GLY A 188 -10.61 -4.19 -3.68
C GLY A 188 -10.20 -4.35 -5.15
N LEU A 189 -9.87 -3.26 -5.84
CA LEU A 189 -9.32 -3.30 -7.21
C LEU A 189 -7.85 -3.73 -7.29
N SER A 190 -7.15 -3.93 -6.17
CA SER A 190 -5.69 -4.13 -6.17
C SER A 190 -5.20 -5.27 -5.29
N VAL A 191 -5.74 -5.47 -4.09
CA VAL A 191 -5.20 -6.39 -3.08
C VAL A 191 -5.27 -7.87 -3.50
N HIS A 192 -6.23 -8.23 -4.35
CA HIS A 192 -6.35 -9.57 -4.92
C HIS A 192 -5.54 -9.79 -6.20
N ALA A 193 -4.93 -8.75 -6.76
CA ALA A 193 -4.05 -8.89 -7.91
C ALA A 193 -2.72 -9.57 -7.49
N PRO A 194 -2.12 -10.43 -8.32
CA PRO A 194 -0.83 -11.06 -8.04
C PRO A 194 0.31 -10.02 -7.93
N PHE A 195 0.23 -8.95 -8.72
CA PHE A 195 1.25 -7.90 -8.76
C PHE A 195 0.67 -6.58 -8.26
N ARG A 196 1.22 -6.09 -7.16
CA ARG A 196 0.74 -4.91 -6.42
C ARG A 196 1.94 -4.01 -6.19
N VAL A 197 2.06 -2.98 -7.01
CA VAL A 197 3.27 -2.16 -7.15
C VAL A 197 3.06 -0.85 -6.40
N ALA A 198 3.61 -0.75 -5.19
CA ALA A 198 3.62 0.49 -4.43
C ALA A 198 4.66 1.48 -4.96
N SER A 199 4.40 2.77 -4.71
CA SER A 199 5.28 3.90 -4.98
C SER A 199 5.45 4.75 -3.72
N GLU A 200 6.32 5.75 -3.74
CA GLU A 200 6.50 6.72 -2.65
C GLU A 200 5.22 7.48 -2.27
N ASN A 201 4.27 7.64 -3.19
CA ASN A 201 2.99 8.33 -2.94
C ASN A 201 1.87 7.37 -2.50
N ALA A 202 2.11 6.05 -2.48
CA ALA A 202 1.10 5.07 -2.10
C ALA A 202 0.62 5.30 -0.66
N VAL A 203 -0.68 5.40 -0.43
CA VAL A 203 -1.28 5.49 0.92
C VAL A 203 -2.46 4.54 1.03
N PHE A 204 -2.25 3.43 1.73
CA PHE A 204 -3.28 2.41 2.02
C PHE A 204 -4.02 2.73 3.33
N ALA A 205 -5.33 2.49 3.37
CA ALA A 205 -6.10 2.32 4.61
C ALA A 205 -7.46 1.65 4.35
N MET A 206 -8.03 1.02 5.38
CA MET A 206 -9.43 0.62 5.45
C MET A 206 -10.18 1.46 6.50
N PRO A 207 -10.59 2.71 6.18
CA PRO A 207 -11.23 3.64 7.12
C PRO A 207 -12.72 3.36 7.40
N GLU A 208 -13.27 2.22 6.99
CA GLU A 208 -14.71 1.96 6.93
C GLU A 208 -15.40 1.99 8.31
N THR A 209 -14.72 1.56 9.38
CA THR A 209 -15.22 1.67 10.77
C THR A 209 -15.49 3.11 11.21
N LYS A 210 -14.81 4.08 10.58
CA LYS A 210 -14.96 5.52 10.85
C LYS A 210 -16.19 6.14 10.18
N ILE A 211 -16.75 5.50 9.16
CA ILE A 211 -18.00 5.93 8.51
C ILE A 211 -19.20 5.06 8.91
N GLY A 212 -19.08 4.28 9.99
CA GLY A 212 -20.13 3.37 10.42
C GLY A 212 -20.33 2.16 9.49
N PHE A 213 -19.33 1.83 8.67
CA PHE A 213 -19.32 0.62 7.84
C PHE A 213 -18.29 -0.39 8.38
N PHE A 214 -18.00 -1.46 7.65
CA PHE A 214 -16.98 -2.46 8.01
C PHE A 214 -15.98 -2.59 6.84
N PRO A 215 -14.72 -3.01 7.07
CA PRO A 215 -13.76 -3.24 5.98
C PRO A 215 -14.29 -4.26 4.99
N ASP A 216 -14.47 -3.87 3.74
CA ASP A 216 -15.17 -4.62 2.71
C ASP A 216 -14.23 -5.06 1.57
N VAL A 217 -14.80 -5.35 0.40
CA VAL A 217 -14.09 -5.69 -0.84
C VAL A 217 -13.00 -6.76 -0.65
N GLY A 218 -13.35 -7.82 0.05
CA GLY A 218 -12.52 -8.99 0.33
C GLY A 218 -11.58 -8.82 1.53
N ALA A 219 -11.73 -7.77 2.35
CA ALA A 219 -10.97 -7.58 3.58
C ALA A 219 -11.19 -8.70 4.61
N THR A 220 -12.38 -9.33 4.61
CA THR A 220 -12.65 -10.60 5.31
C THR A 220 -11.60 -11.67 4.99
N PHE A 221 -11.14 -11.72 3.74
CA PHE A 221 -10.15 -12.71 3.30
C PHE A 221 -8.72 -12.22 3.52
N PHE A 222 -8.36 -11.01 3.08
CA PHE A 222 -6.96 -10.60 3.03
C PHE A 222 -6.40 -10.07 4.35
N LEU A 223 -7.20 -9.38 5.19
CA LEU A 223 -6.68 -8.84 6.46
C LEU A 223 -6.27 -9.96 7.44
N PRO A 224 -7.03 -11.05 7.65
CA PRO A 224 -6.62 -12.14 8.55
C PRO A 224 -5.44 -12.99 8.04
N ARG A 225 -4.88 -12.65 6.87
CA ARG A 225 -3.74 -13.32 6.21
C ARG A 225 -2.50 -12.43 6.11
N LEU A 226 -2.53 -11.26 6.76
CA LEU A 226 -1.30 -10.51 7.07
C LEU A 226 -0.62 -11.15 8.29
N ASP A 227 0.67 -10.91 8.48
CA ASP A 227 1.40 -11.45 9.63
C ASP A 227 0.71 -11.05 10.95
N GLY A 228 0.37 -12.02 11.79
CA GLY A 228 -0.25 -11.84 13.11
C GLY A 228 -1.50 -10.93 13.11
N GLU A 229 -1.65 -10.11 14.15
CA GLU A 229 -2.84 -9.26 14.33
C GLU A 229 -2.79 -7.93 13.55
N LEU A 230 -1.82 -7.77 12.63
CA LEU A 230 -1.67 -6.54 11.84
C LEU A 230 -2.94 -6.23 11.02
N GLY A 231 -3.60 -7.25 10.48
CA GLY A 231 -4.86 -7.09 9.75
C GLY A 231 -6.01 -6.56 10.61
N VAL A 232 -6.11 -7.06 11.85
CA VAL A 232 -7.15 -6.62 12.80
C VAL A 232 -6.89 -5.20 13.29
N TYR A 233 -5.63 -4.85 13.55
CA TYR A 233 -5.23 -3.47 13.84
C TYR A 233 -5.61 -2.52 12.69
N LEU A 234 -5.26 -2.86 11.44
CA LEU A 234 -5.55 -2.03 10.27
C LEU A 234 -7.06 -1.89 10.02
N GLY A 235 -7.81 -2.99 10.10
CA GLY A 235 -9.26 -3.02 9.87
C GLY A 235 -10.08 -2.29 10.93
N LEU A 236 -9.71 -2.40 12.22
CA LEU A 236 -10.43 -1.71 13.29
C LEU A 236 -10.11 -0.21 13.33
N THR A 237 -8.83 0.17 13.17
CA THR A 237 -8.39 1.56 13.35
C THR A 237 -8.46 2.41 12.09
N GLY A 238 -8.46 1.81 10.89
CA GLY A 238 -8.27 2.51 9.63
C GLY A 238 -6.91 3.20 9.52
N GLN A 239 -5.88 2.69 10.21
CA GLN A 239 -4.53 3.25 10.21
C GLN A 239 -3.93 3.27 8.80
N LYS A 240 -3.21 4.35 8.50
CA LYS A 240 -2.62 4.59 7.18
C LYS A 240 -1.20 4.02 7.08
N LEU A 241 -1.00 3.11 6.14
CA LEU A 241 0.32 2.69 5.68
C LEU A 241 0.75 3.53 4.48
N LYS A 242 2.05 3.85 4.35
CA LYS A 242 2.60 4.67 3.27
C LYS A 242 3.81 4.01 2.60
N GLY A 243 3.92 4.15 1.28
CA GLY A 243 5.13 3.77 0.55
C GLY A 243 5.58 2.32 0.81
N ARG A 244 6.76 2.16 1.43
CA ARG A 244 7.33 0.84 1.77
C ARG A 244 6.60 0.11 2.90
N ASP A 245 5.81 0.80 3.72
CA ASP A 245 4.97 0.13 4.72
C ASP A 245 4.07 -0.93 4.08
N LEU A 246 3.55 -0.66 2.88
CA LEU A 246 2.68 -1.59 2.16
C LEU A 246 3.44 -2.88 1.80
N LEU A 247 4.74 -2.78 1.47
CA LEU A 247 5.57 -3.93 1.10
C LEU A 247 5.89 -4.79 2.33
N TYR A 248 6.34 -4.19 3.44
CA TYR A 248 6.68 -4.93 4.66
C TYR A 248 5.47 -5.51 5.39
N ALA A 249 4.29 -4.90 5.22
CA ALA A 249 2.99 -5.41 5.68
C ALA A 249 2.32 -6.41 4.72
N GLY A 250 2.91 -6.77 3.58
CA GLY A 250 2.36 -7.72 2.60
C GLY A 250 1.22 -7.18 1.69
N ILE A 251 0.73 -5.98 1.96
CA ILE A 251 -0.29 -5.28 1.15
C ILE A 251 0.17 -5.07 -0.29
N ALA A 252 1.45 -4.73 -0.51
CA ALA A 252 2.09 -4.63 -1.82
C ALA A 252 3.08 -5.78 -2.02
N THR A 253 3.25 -6.22 -3.28
CA THR A 253 4.26 -7.24 -3.62
C THR A 253 5.57 -6.63 -4.11
N HIS A 254 5.54 -5.39 -4.59
CA HIS A 254 6.70 -4.69 -5.14
C HIS A 254 6.70 -3.22 -4.74
N TYR A 255 7.88 -2.59 -4.75
CA TYR A 255 8.03 -1.14 -4.60
C TYR A 255 8.85 -0.56 -5.76
N VAL A 256 8.21 0.29 -6.55
CA VAL A 256 8.77 0.96 -7.74
C VAL A 256 8.42 2.46 -7.66
N PRO A 257 9.41 3.37 -7.70
CA PRO A 257 9.15 4.82 -7.69
C PRO A 257 8.22 5.28 -8.83
N SER A 258 7.31 6.23 -8.56
CA SER A 258 6.29 6.72 -9.52
C SER A 258 6.91 7.18 -10.86
N GLU A 259 8.09 7.80 -10.82
CA GLU A 259 8.83 8.21 -12.03
C GLU A 259 9.14 7.06 -13.01
N ARG A 260 9.26 5.81 -12.52
CA ARG A 260 9.56 4.62 -13.33
C ARG A 260 8.31 3.91 -13.86
N HIS A 261 7.11 4.20 -13.33
CA HIS A 261 5.86 3.49 -13.67
C HIS A 261 5.55 3.53 -15.17
N ALA A 262 5.85 4.64 -15.86
CA ALA A 262 5.62 4.75 -17.30
C ALA A 262 6.55 3.85 -18.13
N LEU A 263 7.78 3.60 -17.67
CA LEU A 263 8.71 2.67 -18.31
C LEU A 263 8.35 1.22 -17.98
N LEU A 264 7.88 0.94 -16.76
CA LEU A 264 7.34 -0.35 -16.36
C LEU A 264 6.09 -0.73 -17.17
N GLU A 265 5.14 0.19 -17.36
CA GLU A 265 3.98 -0.03 -18.26
C GLU A 265 4.43 -0.39 -19.68
N GLN A 266 5.43 0.32 -20.22
CA GLN A 266 6.00 0.00 -21.53
C GLN A 266 6.71 -1.37 -21.56
N ARG A 267 7.44 -1.73 -20.50
CA ARG A 267 8.13 -3.04 -20.37
C ARG A 267 7.13 -4.19 -20.38
N LEU A 268 6.07 -4.09 -19.58
CA LEU A 268 5.01 -5.10 -19.46
C LEU A 268 4.23 -5.24 -20.77
N GLN A 269 3.86 -4.13 -21.41
CA GLN A 269 3.20 -4.14 -22.73
C GLN A 269 4.05 -4.83 -23.80
N GLY A 270 5.39 -4.69 -23.73
CA GLY A 270 6.33 -5.31 -24.66
C GLY A 270 6.82 -6.71 -24.28
N LEU A 271 6.31 -7.33 -23.21
CA LEU A 271 6.86 -8.60 -22.69
C LEU A 271 6.44 -9.84 -23.52
N GLY A 272 5.22 -9.86 -24.06
CA GLY A 272 4.76 -10.94 -24.95
C GLY A 272 4.54 -12.30 -24.27
N THR A 273 4.25 -12.33 -22.97
CA THR A 273 3.84 -13.55 -22.25
C THR A 273 2.90 -13.23 -21.09
N SER A 274 1.98 -14.15 -20.81
CA SER A 274 1.15 -14.17 -19.59
C SER A 274 1.79 -14.99 -18.45
N ASP A 275 3.06 -15.37 -18.59
CA ASP A 275 3.82 -16.05 -17.54
C ASP A 275 4.07 -15.12 -16.34
N TYR A 276 3.83 -15.63 -15.14
CA TYR A 276 3.84 -14.82 -13.93
C TYR A 276 5.27 -14.54 -13.46
N ASP A 277 6.20 -15.48 -13.58
CA ASP A 277 7.58 -15.31 -13.13
C ASP A 277 8.35 -14.34 -14.04
N ALA A 278 8.10 -14.41 -15.36
CA ALA A 278 8.60 -13.42 -16.32
C ALA A 278 8.07 -11.99 -16.04
N ILE A 279 6.84 -11.85 -15.56
CA ILE A 279 6.26 -10.56 -15.15
C ILE A 279 6.84 -10.09 -13.81
N ASN A 280 7.03 -10.98 -12.84
CA ASN A 280 7.69 -10.68 -11.57
C ASN A 280 9.09 -10.08 -11.82
N LEU A 281 9.92 -10.79 -12.60
CA LEU A 281 11.25 -10.32 -13.02
C LEU A 281 11.19 -8.97 -13.74
N ALA A 282 10.23 -8.78 -14.65
CA ALA A 282 10.05 -7.52 -15.37
C ALA A 282 9.57 -6.33 -14.49
N ILE A 283 9.08 -6.58 -13.27
CA ILE A 283 8.79 -5.55 -12.26
C ILE A 283 10.03 -5.27 -11.40
N GLU A 284 10.77 -6.31 -10.99
CA GLU A 284 12.02 -6.16 -10.23
C GLU A 284 13.09 -5.37 -11.00
N GLU A 285 13.13 -5.47 -12.34
CA GLU A 285 13.94 -4.60 -13.22
C GLU A 285 13.79 -3.09 -12.92
N PHE A 286 12.65 -2.66 -12.38
CA PHE A 286 12.33 -1.25 -12.13
C PHE A 286 12.30 -0.88 -10.63
N ALA A 287 12.35 -1.87 -9.74
CA ALA A 287 12.34 -1.65 -8.30
C ALA A 287 13.58 -0.88 -7.81
N ALA A 288 13.52 -0.35 -6.59
CA ALA A 288 14.59 0.50 -6.05
C ALA A 288 14.84 0.24 -4.56
N GLN A 289 16.10 0.23 -4.16
CA GLN A 289 16.51 0.38 -2.76
C GLN A 289 16.11 1.78 -2.24
N PRO A 290 16.04 1.99 -0.91
CA PRO A 290 15.97 3.34 -0.35
C PRO A 290 17.20 4.14 -0.78
N GLU A 291 17.08 5.47 -0.89
CA GLU A 291 18.25 6.33 -0.73
C GLU A 291 18.66 6.23 0.75
N THR A 292 19.71 5.46 1.04
CA THR A 292 20.29 5.40 2.38
C THR A 292 20.88 6.75 2.73
N THR A 293 20.17 7.54 3.56
CA THR A 293 20.76 8.73 4.17
C THR A 293 21.91 8.28 5.05
N GLU A 294 23.14 8.61 4.65
CA GLU A 294 24.38 8.24 5.35
C GLU A 294 24.42 8.88 6.75
N SER A 295 23.90 8.16 7.75
CA SER A 295 24.12 8.46 9.16
C SER A 295 25.40 7.75 9.62
N GLU A 296 26.52 8.46 9.62
CA GLU A 296 27.87 7.91 9.86
C GLU A 296 28.11 7.31 11.26
N ASP A 297 27.14 7.43 12.19
CA ASP A 297 27.29 7.16 13.62
C ASP A 297 26.70 5.80 14.09
N PHE A 298 26.89 4.70 13.35
CA PHE A 298 26.57 3.35 13.86
C PHE A 298 27.71 2.35 13.69
N VAL A 299 28.35 2.00 14.81
CA VAL A 299 29.41 0.99 14.91
C VAL A 299 29.08 0.06 16.09
N GLY A 300 28.39 -1.05 15.83
CA GLY A 300 28.02 -1.99 16.89
C GLY A 300 27.33 -3.25 16.37
N VAL A 301 28.08 -4.36 16.33
CA VAL A 301 27.61 -5.73 16.03
C VAL A 301 27.11 -5.93 14.59
N ALA A 302 27.34 -7.12 14.02
CA ALA A 302 26.62 -7.54 12.82
C ALA A 302 25.19 -7.94 13.23
N ASN A 303 24.18 -7.29 12.64
CA ASN A 303 22.77 -7.72 12.44
C ASN A 303 21.80 -6.54 12.28
N ASP A 304 22.19 -5.30 12.64
CA ASP A 304 21.35 -4.09 12.47
C ASP A 304 21.26 -3.65 10.99
N VAL A 305 20.48 -4.38 10.20
CA VAL A 305 20.01 -3.95 8.87
C VAL A 305 18.67 -3.23 9.04
N PRO A 306 18.62 -1.88 8.95
CA PRO A 306 17.42 -1.13 9.33
C PRO A 306 16.24 -1.38 8.38
N ILE A 307 15.08 -1.73 8.96
CA ILE A 307 13.83 -1.95 8.23
C ILE A 307 13.03 -0.64 8.07
N ASP A 308 12.77 -0.25 6.82
CA ASP A 308 11.94 0.92 6.47
C ASP A 308 10.43 0.60 6.58
N PHE A 309 9.98 0.31 7.80
CA PHE A 309 8.59 -0.01 8.15
C PHE A 309 8.16 0.74 9.41
N SER A 310 7.22 1.66 9.28
CA SER A 310 6.85 2.61 10.35
C SER A 310 6.16 1.98 11.56
N LEU A 311 5.70 0.74 11.46
CA LEU A 311 5.10 -0.03 12.56
C LEU A 311 6.07 -1.07 13.17
N ALA A 312 7.31 -1.19 12.68
CA ALA A 312 8.25 -2.24 13.08
C ALA A 312 8.48 -2.32 14.60
N SER A 313 8.62 -1.16 15.27
CA SER A 313 8.83 -1.07 16.72
C SER A 313 7.58 -1.27 17.56
N MET A 314 6.38 -1.20 16.96
CA MET A 314 5.09 -1.40 17.63
C MET A 314 4.51 -2.80 17.37
N ARG A 315 5.21 -3.64 16.59
CA ARG A 315 4.63 -4.87 16.04
C ARG A 315 4.20 -5.87 17.12
N ASP A 316 5.05 -6.16 18.10
CA ASP A 316 4.68 -7.10 19.18
C ASP A 316 3.54 -6.54 20.05
N VAL A 317 3.51 -5.23 20.24
CA VAL A 317 2.45 -4.55 21.01
C VAL A 317 1.11 -4.62 20.27
N ILE A 318 1.12 -4.55 18.92
CA ILE A 318 -0.06 -4.84 18.10
C ILE A 318 -0.54 -6.28 18.35
N ASP A 319 0.35 -7.29 18.33
CA ASP A 319 -0.06 -8.68 18.59
C ASP A 319 -0.60 -8.87 20.02
N ILE A 320 0.08 -8.31 21.02
CA ILE A 320 -0.32 -8.37 22.43
C ILE A 320 -1.69 -7.70 22.64
N CYS A 321 -1.95 -6.54 22.04
CA CYS A 321 -3.18 -5.80 22.25
C CYS A 321 -4.37 -6.28 21.39
N PHE A 322 -4.15 -6.79 20.18
CA PHE A 322 -5.23 -7.08 19.23
C PHE A 322 -5.66 -8.55 19.17
N LYS A 323 -4.90 -9.50 19.76
CA LYS A 323 -5.19 -10.96 19.74
C LYS A 323 -6.48 -11.43 20.44
N PHE A 324 -7.30 -10.51 20.95
CA PHE A 324 -8.54 -10.85 21.65
C PHE A 324 -9.74 -10.94 20.69
N ASN A 325 -10.83 -11.55 21.19
CA ASN A 325 -12.09 -11.76 20.47
C ASN A 325 -13.20 -10.78 20.91
N THR A 326 -12.88 -9.77 21.73
CA THR A 326 -13.81 -8.68 22.08
C THR A 326 -13.10 -7.33 22.03
N ILE A 327 -13.81 -6.28 21.60
CA ILE A 327 -13.26 -4.92 21.54
C ILE A 327 -12.93 -4.41 22.94
N GLU A 328 -13.72 -4.79 23.94
CA GLU A 328 -13.51 -4.49 25.35
C GLU A 328 -12.17 -5.02 25.87
N ALA A 329 -11.74 -6.22 25.47
CA ALA A 329 -10.45 -6.77 25.84
C ALA A 329 -9.28 -6.08 25.11
N ILE A 330 -9.46 -5.72 23.82
CA ILE A 330 -8.47 -4.94 23.06
C ILE A 330 -8.28 -3.55 23.70
N LEU A 331 -9.36 -2.87 24.07
CA LEU A 331 -9.32 -1.58 24.76
C LEU A 331 -8.69 -1.69 26.17
N GLN A 332 -8.94 -2.78 26.90
CA GLN A 332 -8.29 -3.04 28.18
C GLN A 332 -6.77 -3.24 28.02
N ALA A 333 -6.34 -4.07 27.06
CA ALA A 333 -4.92 -4.30 26.80
C ALA A 333 -4.20 -3.02 26.33
N LEU A 334 -4.84 -2.21 25.48
CA LEU A 334 -4.34 -0.88 25.10
C LEU A 334 -4.24 0.06 26.31
N SER A 335 -5.20 0.02 27.23
CA SER A 335 -5.16 0.78 28.49
C SER A 335 -4.00 0.33 29.38
N GLU A 336 -3.75 -0.98 29.51
CA GLU A 336 -2.65 -1.52 30.30
C GLU A 336 -1.27 -1.12 29.75
N VAL A 337 -1.09 -1.08 28.43
CA VAL A 337 0.14 -0.56 27.79
C VAL A 337 0.23 0.96 27.92
N ALA A 338 -0.89 1.68 27.76
CA ALA A 338 -0.95 3.15 27.89
C ALA A 338 -0.59 3.65 29.31
N ASN A 339 -0.72 2.82 30.33
CA ASN A 339 -0.37 3.12 31.73
C ASN A 339 1.07 2.70 32.11
N GLN A 340 1.79 1.97 31.24
CA GLN A 340 3.17 1.53 31.48
C GLN A 340 4.19 2.50 30.85
N PRO A 341 5.19 3.00 31.60
CA PRO A 341 6.25 3.83 31.03
C PRO A 341 7.10 3.04 30.02
N GLY A 342 7.06 3.44 28.75
CA GLY A 342 7.80 2.79 27.67
C GLY A 342 7.50 3.40 26.30
N PRO A 343 8.22 2.99 25.23
CA PRO A 343 8.09 3.57 23.90
C PRO A 343 6.69 3.40 23.27
N ALA A 344 5.96 2.36 23.68
CA ALA A 344 4.60 2.08 23.18
C ALA A 344 3.48 2.88 23.88
N CYS A 345 3.77 3.56 25.00
CA CYS A 345 2.79 4.27 25.82
C CYS A 345 1.98 5.30 25.00
N GLU A 346 2.65 6.18 24.26
CA GLU A 346 2.01 7.21 23.44
C GLU A 346 1.23 6.62 22.25
N TRP A 347 1.73 5.53 21.64
CA TRP A 347 1.04 4.81 20.57
C TRP A 347 -0.25 4.15 21.09
N ALA A 348 -0.21 3.53 22.26
CA ALA A 348 -1.37 2.87 22.86
C ALA A 348 -2.45 3.90 23.25
N GLN A 349 -2.06 5.03 23.84
CA GLN A 349 -2.96 6.15 24.13
C GLN A 349 -3.64 6.70 22.87
N LYS A 350 -2.88 6.93 21.79
CA LYS A 350 -3.43 7.37 20.50
C LYS A 350 -4.38 6.33 19.89
N THR A 351 -3.99 5.06 19.91
CA THR A 351 -4.80 3.95 19.35
C THR A 351 -6.10 3.75 20.13
N TYR A 352 -6.06 3.80 21.46
CA TYR A 352 -7.24 3.79 22.31
C TYR A 352 -8.18 4.97 22.02
N ALA A 353 -7.64 6.19 21.94
CA ALA A 353 -8.42 7.39 21.61
C ALA A 353 -8.98 7.38 20.18
N GLN A 354 -8.31 6.70 19.24
CA GLN A 354 -8.75 6.51 17.86
C GLN A 354 -9.89 5.51 17.76
N LEU A 355 -9.81 4.36 18.44
CA LEU A 355 -10.91 3.37 18.47
C LEU A 355 -12.19 3.96 19.08
N ASN A 356 -12.08 4.75 20.16
CA ASN A 356 -13.24 5.43 20.78
C ASN A 356 -13.87 6.55 19.91
N GLN A 357 -13.38 6.80 18.68
CA GLN A 357 -14.00 7.71 17.70
C GLN A 357 -14.73 6.96 16.57
N MET A 358 -14.60 5.65 16.48
CA MET A 358 -15.24 4.81 15.45
C MET A 358 -16.64 4.38 15.89
N SER A 359 -17.48 3.93 14.94
CA SER A 359 -18.78 3.35 15.29
C SER A 359 -18.59 2.11 16.19
N PRO A 360 -19.19 2.08 17.39
CA PRO A 360 -19.03 0.95 18.30
C PRO A 360 -19.62 -0.36 17.76
N SER A 361 -20.71 -0.26 17.01
CA SER A 361 -21.31 -1.42 16.33
C SER A 361 -20.44 -1.92 15.17
N SER A 362 -19.83 -1.01 14.39
CA SER A 362 -18.85 -1.35 13.35
C SER A 362 -17.61 -2.04 13.89
N LEU A 363 -17.08 -1.62 15.05
CA LEU A 363 -15.90 -2.25 15.65
C LEU A 363 -16.16 -3.73 16.00
N LYS A 364 -17.29 -4.04 16.67
CA LYS A 364 -17.63 -5.43 17.01
C LYS A 364 -17.94 -6.27 15.77
N LEU A 365 -18.67 -5.71 14.81
CA LEU A 365 -18.94 -6.31 13.51
C LEU A 365 -17.64 -6.68 12.77
N THR A 366 -16.69 -5.76 12.70
CA THR A 366 -15.39 -5.93 12.03
C THR A 366 -14.55 -7.02 12.71
N LEU A 367 -14.48 -7.03 14.05
CA LEU A 367 -13.68 -8.04 14.76
C LEU A 367 -14.21 -9.47 14.50
N GLU A 368 -15.51 -9.68 14.66
CA GLU A 368 -16.15 -10.99 14.41
C GLU A 368 -16.06 -11.39 12.92
N GLN A 369 -16.20 -10.42 12.00
CA GLN A 369 -16.01 -10.62 10.56
C GLN A 369 -14.61 -11.16 10.25
N LEU A 370 -13.55 -10.51 10.77
CA LEU A 370 -12.17 -10.90 10.52
C LEU A 370 -11.82 -12.24 11.16
N ARG A 371 -12.31 -12.52 12.38
CA ARG A 371 -12.11 -13.82 13.05
C ARG A 371 -12.77 -14.98 12.29
N ARG A 372 -13.94 -14.76 11.68
CA ARG A 372 -14.56 -15.74 10.77
C ARG A 372 -13.82 -15.85 9.44
N GLY A 373 -13.42 -14.72 8.85
CA GLY A 373 -12.77 -14.63 7.54
C GLY A 373 -11.45 -15.36 7.41
N ALA A 374 -10.72 -15.53 8.52
CA ALA A 374 -9.56 -16.40 8.62
C ALA A 374 -9.83 -17.88 8.24
N GLN A 375 -11.10 -18.31 8.30
CA GLN A 375 -11.53 -19.69 8.00
C GLN A 375 -12.40 -19.80 6.73
N LEU A 376 -12.53 -18.70 5.96
CA LEU A 376 -13.27 -18.68 4.70
C LEU A 376 -12.32 -18.77 3.50
N ASP A 377 -12.78 -19.47 2.45
CA ASP A 377 -12.24 -19.31 1.10
C ASP A 377 -12.71 -18.00 0.46
N ILE A 378 -12.01 -17.57 -0.59
CA ILE A 378 -12.24 -16.27 -1.24
C ILE A 378 -13.69 -16.07 -1.71
N GLN A 379 -14.36 -17.14 -2.18
CA GLN A 379 -15.76 -17.08 -2.60
C GLN A 379 -16.69 -16.87 -1.41
N LYS A 380 -16.54 -17.64 -0.33
CA LYS A 380 -17.37 -17.47 0.88
C LYS A 380 -17.15 -16.12 1.56
N ALA A 381 -15.94 -15.55 1.49
CA ALA A 381 -15.65 -14.22 2.03
C ALA A 381 -16.50 -13.12 1.37
N PHE A 382 -16.61 -13.12 0.04
CA PHE A 382 -17.47 -12.14 -0.68
C PHE A 382 -18.97 -12.42 -0.53
N GLU A 383 -19.40 -13.68 -0.40
CA GLU A 383 -20.80 -14.04 -0.06
C GLU A 383 -21.18 -13.44 1.30
N PHE A 384 -20.31 -13.60 2.29
CA PHE A 384 -20.47 -13.08 3.63
C PHE A 384 -20.46 -11.54 3.66
N GLU A 385 -19.53 -10.88 2.99
CA GLU A 385 -19.51 -9.41 2.89
C GLU A 385 -20.74 -8.83 2.19
N LEU A 386 -21.31 -9.51 1.19
CA LEU A 386 -22.53 -9.05 0.52
C LEU A 386 -23.72 -9.03 1.48
N VAL A 387 -23.83 -10.07 2.31
CA VAL A 387 -24.82 -10.16 3.39
C VAL A 387 -24.62 -9.04 4.40
N LEU A 388 -23.37 -8.82 4.86
CA LEU A 388 -23.07 -7.75 5.81
C LEU A 388 -23.35 -6.36 5.23
N ALA A 389 -23.03 -6.11 3.95
CA ALA A 389 -23.28 -4.83 3.28
C ALA A 389 -24.78 -4.53 3.16
N GLY A 390 -25.57 -5.53 2.72
CA GLY A 390 -27.03 -5.39 2.61
C GLY A 390 -27.71 -5.11 3.96
N ARG A 391 -27.19 -5.70 5.04
CA ARG A 391 -27.64 -5.47 6.43
C ARG A 391 -27.15 -4.13 6.98
N ARG A 392 -25.93 -3.72 6.64
CA ARG A 392 -25.37 -2.46 7.13
C ARG A 392 -26.00 -1.23 6.47
N LEU A 393 -26.55 -1.38 5.26
CA LEU A 393 -27.47 -0.40 4.66
C LEU A 393 -28.74 -0.16 5.50
N GLU A 394 -29.18 -1.10 6.34
CA GLU A 394 -30.30 -0.87 7.27
C GLU A 394 -29.88 -0.12 8.56
N SER A 395 -28.58 0.09 8.79
CA SER A 395 -28.07 0.66 10.04
C SER A 395 -28.08 2.20 10.08
N HIS A 396 -28.30 2.75 11.28
CA HIS A 396 -28.14 4.18 11.54
C HIS A 396 -26.70 4.64 11.32
N ASP A 397 -25.75 3.96 11.96
CA ASP A 397 -24.33 4.31 12.01
C ASP A 397 -23.70 4.52 10.62
N MET A 398 -23.97 3.65 9.64
CA MET A 398 -23.43 3.81 8.28
C MET A 398 -23.84 5.15 7.67
N HIS A 399 -25.11 5.50 7.79
CA HIS A 399 -25.65 6.72 7.19
C HIS A 399 -25.17 7.98 7.92
N GLU A 400 -25.13 7.96 9.24
CA GLU A 400 -24.65 9.08 10.07
C GLU A 400 -23.13 9.28 9.96
N GLY A 401 -22.33 8.20 9.91
CA GLY A 401 -20.89 8.29 9.73
C GLY A 401 -20.50 8.85 8.35
N ILE A 402 -21.22 8.44 7.30
CA ILE A 402 -21.08 9.02 5.95
C ILE A 402 -21.45 10.51 5.95
N ASP A 403 -22.55 10.89 6.60
CA ASP A 403 -22.95 12.30 6.69
C ASP A 403 -21.91 13.13 7.46
N ALA A 404 -21.54 12.72 8.67
CA ALA A 404 -20.61 13.42 9.55
C ALA A 404 -19.22 13.63 8.92
N LEU A 405 -18.68 12.62 8.24
CA LEU A 405 -17.32 12.67 7.69
C LEU A 405 -17.25 13.23 6.27
N LEU A 406 -18.20 12.89 5.39
CA LEU A 406 -18.11 13.17 3.95
C LEU A 406 -19.03 14.30 3.49
N VAL A 407 -20.19 14.48 4.11
CA VAL A 407 -21.18 15.51 3.75
C VAL A 407 -20.98 16.78 4.59
N ARG A 408 -21.15 16.67 5.92
CA ARG A 408 -20.96 17.74 6.91
C ARG A 408 -19.49 18.08 7.10
N LYS A 409 -18.61 17.07 7.05
CA LYS A 409 -17.14 17.16 7.23
C LYS A 409 -16.73 17.70 8.60
N THR A 410 -17.56 17.41 9.59
CA THR A 410 -17.47 17.84 10.98
C THR A 410 -16.81 16.79 11.88
N ASN A 411 -16.81 15.51 11.49
CA ASN A 411 -16.27 14.40 12.28
C ASN A 411 -16.94 14.30 13.67
N ASP A 412 -18.25 14.51 13.71
CA ASP A 412 -19.10 14.61 14.91
C ASP A 412 -20.24 13.57 14.91
N ALA A 413 -19.95 12.37 14.40
CA ALA A 413 -20.95 11.32 14.19
C ALA A 413 -21.65 10.93 15.51
N ALA A 414 -22.97 11.04 15.54
CA ALA A 414 -23.79 10.63 16.68
C ALA A 414 -24.07 9.12 16.61
N TRP A 415 -23.08 8.30 17.01
CA TRP A 415 -23.21 6.84 16.98
C TRP A 415 -24.38 6.32 17.83
N ASP A 416 -25.10 5.33 17.31
CA ASP A 416 -26.15 4.60 18.03
C ASP A 416 -25.91 3.09 17.86
N PRO A 417 -25.45 2.38 18.91
CA PRO A 417 -25.24 2.86 20.28
C PRO A 417 -23.96 3.71 20.46
N GLU A 418 -23.99 4.60 21.45
CA GLU A 418 -22.95 5.61 21.72
C GLU A 418 -21.56 5.06 22.08
N ASN A 419 -21.47 3.86 22.67
CA ASN A 419 -20.20 3.29 23.13
C ASN A 419 -20.20 1.75 23.07
N VAL A 420 -19.02 1.13 23.14
CA VAL A 420 -18.88 -0.34 22.93
C VAL A 420 -19.62 -1.18 23.96
N HIS A 421 -19.77 -0.72 25.20
CA HIS A 421 -20.48 -1.45 26.25
C HIS A 421 -22.02 -1.38 26.09
N ALA A 422 -22.52 -0.41 25.32
CA ALA A 422 -23.93 -0.27 24.99
C ALA A 422 -24.39 -1.11 23.78
N VAL A 423 -23.48 -1.78 23.06
CA VAL A 423 -23.81 -2.71 21.97
C VAL A 423 -24.34 -4.03 22.52
N ASP A 424 -25.63 -4.32 22.36
CA ASP A 424 -26.17 -5.68 22.59
C ASP A 424 -25.56 -6.63 21.55
N ILE A 425 -24.74 -7.56 22.05
CA ILE A 425 -24.01 -8.50 21.21
C ILE A 425 -24.91 -9.60 20.61
N LYS A 426 -26.05 -9.90 21.23
CA LYS A 426 -27.00 -10.90 20.72
C LYS A 426 -27.83 -10.31 19.59
N GLU A 427 -28.29 -9.07 19.74
CA GLU A 427 -28.97 -8.35 18.66
C GLU A 427 -28.03 -8.16 17.46
N LEU A 428 -26.77 -7.76 17.69
CA LEU A 428 -25.77 -7.69 16.63
C LEU A 428 -25.55 -9.04 15.94
N TYR A 429 -25.42 -10.15 16.69
CA TYR A 429 -25.21 -11.46 16.05
C TYR A 429 -26.43 -11.93 15.26
N SER A 430 -27.65 -11.71 15.77
CA SER A 430 -28.87 -12.10 15.06
C SER A 430 -29.11 -11.21 13.81
N GLN A 431 -28.85 -9.90 13.91
CA GLN A 431 -28.97 -8.98 12.77
C GLN A 431 -27.93 -9.25 11.68
N TYR A 432 -26.66 -9.49 12.03
CA TYR A 432 -25.57 -9.56 11.05
C TYR A 432 -25.17 -10.98 10.63
N PHE A 433 -25.31 -12.00 11.49
CA PHE A 433 -24.71 -13.32 11.27
C PHE A 433 -25.67 -14.51 11.25
N GLU A 434 -26.94 -14.34 11.60
CA GLU A 434 -27.98 -15.39 11.55
C GLU A 434 -28.94 -15.18 10.36
N GLY A 435 -29.71 -16.21 9.99
CA GLY A 435 -30.76 -16.15 8.96
C GLY A 435 -30.38 -16.76 7.60
N GLU A 436 -31.36 -16.77 6.68
CA GLU A 436 -31.14 -17.18 5.28
C GLU A 436 -30.69 -16.00 4.40
N TYR A 437 -29.96 -16.31 3.33
CA TYR A 437 -29.30 -15.32 2.47
C TYR A 437 -29.71 -15.49 1.01
N ASP A 438 -29.67 -14.39 0.25
CA ASP A 438 -29.83 -14.44 -1.21
C ASP A 438 -28.68 -15.24 -1.83
N SER A 439 -29.01 -16.45 -2.30
CA SER A 439 -28.07 -17.39 -2.91
C SER A 439 -27.73 -17.07 -4.37
N THR A 440 -28.19 -15.92 -4.92
CA THR A 440 -27.83 -15.45 -6.27
C THR A 440 -26.32 -15.28 -6.40
N PRO A 441 -25.60 -16.12 -7.18
CA PRO A 441 -24.14 -16.13 -7.16
C PRO A 441 -23.54 -14.84 -7.69
N LEU A 442 -22.63 -14.24 -6.92
CA LEU A 442 -21.81 -13.12 -7.37
C LEU A 442 -20.91 -13.49 -8.55
N TYR A 443 -20.54 -14.76 -8.71
CA TYR A 443 -19.33 -15.16 -9.41
C TYR A 443 -19.50 -15.46 -10.90
N LEU A 444 -18.37 -15.71 -11.57
CA LEU A 444 -18.26 -15.92 -13.02
C LEU A 444 -17.62 -17.28 -13.38
N GLY A 445 -17.44 -18.14 -12.37
CA GLY A 445 -16.86 -19.47 -12.46
C GLY A 445 -16.91 -20.16 -11.10
N GLY A 446 -16.40 -21.40 -11.02
CA GLY A 446 -16.32 -22.20 -9.80
C GLY A 446 -14.93 -22.26 -9.17
N THR A 447 -14.06 -21.27 -9.44
CA THR A 447 -12.73 -21.19 -8.84
C THR A 447 -12.83 -20.51 -7.49
N THR A 448 -12.37 -21.19 -6.43
CA THR A 448 -12.15 -20.61 -5.10
C THR A 448 -10.90 -21.21 -4.48
N PHE A 449 -10.35 -20.58 -3.44
CA PHE A 449 -9.14 -20.99 -2.76
C PHE A 449 -9.15 -20.53 -1.29
N MET A 450 -8.50 -21.30 -0.42
CA MET A 450 -8.27 -20.93 0.98
C MET A 450 -7.12 -19.93 1.12
N GLU A 451 -6.12 -19.97 0.25
CA GLU A 451 -4.95 -19.08 0.25
C GLU A 451 -4.66 -18.56 -1.15
N TYR A 452 -4.05 -17.37 -1.26
CA TYR A 452 -3.74 -16.79 -2.57
C TYR A 452 -2.80 -17.69 -3.39
N PRO A 453 -3.12 -18.02 -4.65
CA PRO A 453 -2.33 -18.96 -5.46
C PRO A 453 -0.99 -18.38 -5.99
N HIS A 454 -0.66 -17.14 -5.63
CA HIS A 454 0.50 -16.40 -6.13
C HIS A 454 1.21 -15.67 -4.99
N LYS A 455 2.50 -15.99 -4.76
CA LYS A 455 3.32 -15.42 -3.68
C LYS A 455 4.51 -14.65 -4.25
N PHE A 456 4.27 -13.37 -4.59
CA PHE A 456 5.29 -12.47 -5.16
C PHE A 456 5.71 -11.34 -4.21
N GLY A 457 5.27 -11.38 -2.95
CA GLY A 457 5.66 -10.41 -1.92
C GLY A 457 7.00 -10.72 -1.26
N LEU A 458 7.24 -10.11 -0.10
CA LEU A 458 8.27 -10.57 0.84
C LEU A 458 7.79 -11.86 1.55
N PRO A 459 8.69 -12.70 2.10
CA PRO A 459 8.28 -13.82 2.95
C PRO A 459 7.46 -13.35 4.14
N THR A 460 6.43 -14.13 4.49
CA THR A 460 5.63 -13.95 5.70
C THR A 460 6.43 -14.32 6.95
N GLU A 461 5.98 -13.82 8.11
CA GLU A 461 6.53 -14.19 9.40
C GLU A 461 6.45 -15.71 9.63
N GLN A 462 5.33 -16.35 9.26
CA GLN A 462 5.17 -17.80 9.42
C GLN A 462 6.13 -18.59 8.54
N GLU A 463 6.31 -18.23 7.27
CA GLU A 463 7.26 -18.92 6.38
C GLU A 463 8.71 -18.87 6.92
N ILE A 464 9.09 -17.76 7.56
CA ILE A 464 10.40 -17.60 8.20
C ILE A 464 10.50 -18.49 9.46
N LEU A 465 9.45 -18.57 10.27
CA LEU A 465 9.42 -19.41 11.46
C LEU A 465 9.39 -20.92 11.12
N ASP A 466 8.68 -21.33 10.07
CA ASP A 466 8.67 -22.71 9.56
C ASP A 466 10.08 -23.17 9.13
N VAL A 467 10.89 -22.25 8.58
CA VAL A 467 12.30 -22.50 8.24
C VAL A 467 13.18 -22.62 9.48
N VAL A 468 12.93 -21.83 10.53
CA VAL A 468 13.67 -21.91 11.80
C VAL A 468 13.30 -23.14 12.64
N SER A 469 12.03 -23.56 12.64
CA SER A 469 11.56 -24.75 13.34
C SER A 469 11.93 -26.06 12.62
N GLY A 470 12.29 -25.98 11.34
CA GLY A 470 12.55 -27.14 10.48
C GLY A 470 11.28 -27.86 10.03
N GLU A 471 10.14 -27.16 10.04
CA GLU A 471 8.84 -27.62 9.55
C GLU A 471 8.64 -27.28 8.06
N SER A 472 9.40 -26.32 7.53
CA SER A 472 9.50 -26.03 6.09
C SER A 472 9.87 -27.28 5.28
N PRO A 473 9.04 -27.70 4.30
CA PRO A 473 9.32 -28.87 3.46
C PRO A 473 10.61 -28.79 2.64
N GLN A 474 11.17 -27.60 2.46
CA GLN A 474 12.38 -27.35 1.66
C GLN A 474 13.68 -27.55 2.46
N VAL A 475 13.63 -27.35 3.78
CA VAL A 475 14.78 -27.44 4.69
C VAL A 475 14.75 -28.73 5.50
N GLY A 476 13.59 -29.11 6.02
CA GLY A 476 13.46 -30.22 6.97
C GLY A 476 14.10 -29.89 8.33
N LYS A 477 14.25 -30.92 9.18
CA LYS A 477 14.49 -30.78 10.64
C LYS A 477 15.94 -30.41 11.05
N PHE A 478 16.62 -29.55 10.29
CA PHE A 478 17.91 -29.01 10.67
C PHE A 478 17.72 -27.66 11.38
N SER A 479 18.42 -27.46 12.50
CA SER A 479 18.51 -26.13 13.11
C SER A 479 19.53 -25.30 12.34
N LEU A 480 19.12 -24.12 11.85
CA LEU A 480 19.95 -23.20 11.09
C LEU A 480 20.46 -22.04 11.95
N THR A 481 21.59 -21.47 11.57
CA THR A 481 22.07 -20.16 12.06
C THR A 481 21.34 -19.01 11.37
N CYS A 482 21.50 -17.78 11.89
CA CYS A 482 20.88 -16.58 11.31
C CYS A 482 21.27 -16.37 9.84
N ASP A 483 22.57 -16.45 9.55
CA ASP A 483 23.13 -16.29 8.21
C ASP A 483 22.57 -17.33 7.22
N GLU A 484 22.45 -18.60 7.64
CA GLU A 484 21.89 -19.67 6.81
C GLU A 484 20.41 -19.48 6.46
N VAL A 485 19.62 -18.90 7.37
CA VAL A 485 18.21 -18.54 7.11
C VAL A 485 18.13 -17.35 6.15
N ILE A 486 18.97 -16.34 6.32
CA ILE A 486 19.04 -15.18 5.40
C ILE A 486 19.46 -15.65 4.00
N ASP A 487 20.52 -16.44 3.89
CA ASP A 487 20.99 -17.03 2.63
C ASP A 487 19.93 -17.92 1.97
N PHE A 488 19.15 -18.67 2.74
CA PHE A 488 18.00 -19.44 2.23
C PHE A 488 16.99 -18.52 1.55
N PHE A 489 16.45 -17.52 2.27
CA PHE A 489 15.44 -16.60 1.72
C PHE A 489 15.96 -15.73 0.58
N MET A 490 17.22 -15.28 0.64
CA MET A 490 17.83 -14.49 -0.43
C MET A 490 18.07 -15.28 -1.73
N ARG A 491 18.15 -16.62 -1.66
CA ARG A 491 18.16 -17.51 -2.84
C ARG A 491 16.75 -17.78 -3.36
N GLU A 492 15.84 -18.20 -2.49
CA GLU A 492 14.45 -18.52 -2.87
C GLU A 492 13.73 -17.33 -3.51
N TYR A 493 13.86 -16.14 -2.92
CA TYR A 493 13.26 -14.90 -3.42
C TYR A 493 14.18 -14.14 -4.40
N GLN A 494 15.19 -14.81 -4.99
CA GLN A 494 16.05 -14.28 -6.06
C GLN A 494 16.67 -12.90 -5.76
N SER A 495 17.05 -12.68 -4.49
CA SER A 495 17.60 -11.41 -3.96
C SER A 495 16.67 -10.19 -4.12
N LYS A 496 15.35 -10.41 -4.12
CA LYS A 496 14.30 -9.37 -4.05
C LYS A 496 14.56 -8.38 -2.91
N MET A 497 14.45 -7.09 -3.21
CA MET A 497 14.72 -6.02 -2.25
C MET A 497 13.70 -6.00 -1.10
N GLY A 498 14.19 -5.92 0.14
CA GLY A 498 13.39 -5.99 1.36
C GLY A 498 13.36 -7.37 2.01
N VAL A 499 13.81 -8.43 1.34
CA VAL A 499 13.81 -9.80 1.90
C VAL A 499 14.77 -9.90 3.08
N GLU A 500 16.03 -9.52 2.89
CA GLU A 500 17.05 -9.47 3.96
C GLU A 500 16.56 -8.66 5.18
N GLN A 501 15.98 -7.48 4.95
CA GLN A 501 15.46 -6.59 5.99
C GLN A 501 14.29 -7.23 6.75
N LYS A 502 13.35 -7.85 6.03
CA LYS A 502 12.19 -8.56 6.59
C LYS A 502 12.62 -9.77 7.41
N VAL A 503 13.55 -10.58 6.90
CA VAL A 503 14.06 -11.78 7.57
C VAL A 503 14.80 -11.40 8.83
N ASN A 504 15.82 -10.51 8.76
CA ASN A 504 16.55 -10.05 9.95
C ASN A 504 15.61 -9.52 11.06
N TRP A 505 14.64 -8.67 10.70
CA TRP A 505 13.69 -8.11 11.66
C TRP A 505 12.73 -9.15 12.26
N VAL A 506 12.28 -10.16 11.51
CA VAL A 506 11.48 -11.27 12.06
C VAL A 506 12.35 -12.10 13.01
N LEU A 507 13.57 -12.46 12.61
CA LEU A 507 14.47 -13.26 13.45
C LEU A 507 14.83 -12.53 14.76
N SER A 508 15.16 -11.23 14.71
CA SER A 508 15.48 -10.42 15.90
C SER A 508 14.33 -10.29 16.91
N ARG A 509 13.09 -10.51 16.46
CA ARG A 509 11.86 -10.32 17.24
C ARG A 509 11.23 -11.63 17.71
N ARG A 510 11.38 -12.70 16.93
CA ARG A 510 10.69 -13.99 17.12
C ARG A 510 11.62 -15.17 17.39
N THR A 511 12.94 -14.96 17.43
CA THR A 511 13.92 -16.04 17.67
C THR A 511 14.99 -15.66 18.68
N LYS A 512 15.61 -16.67 19.29
CA LYS A 512 16.78 -16.59 20.16
C LYS A 512 17.88 -17.51 19.64
N LEU A 513 19.13 -17.22 19.96
CA LEU A 513 20.26 -18.14 19.75
C LEU A 513 20.20 -19.26 20.80
N LYS A 514 20.52 -20.50 20.40
CA LYS A 514 20.76 -21.61 21.32
C LYS A 514 22.19 -21.53 21.88
N ASP A 515 22.32 -21.60 23.20
CA ASP A 515 23.61 -21.55 23.93
C ASP A 515 24.61 -22.66 23.52
N THR A 516 24.14 -23.72 22.85
CA THR A 516 24.92 -24.93 22.51
C THR A 516 25.71 -24.83 21.22
N ASP A 517 25.23 -24.08 20.23
CA ASP A 517 25.71 -24.14 18.84
C ASP A 517 25.50 -22.86 18.02
N GLY A 518 24.79 -21.85 18.54
CA GLY A 518 24.50 -20.62 17.81
C GLY A 518 23.42 -20.74 16.73
N THR A 519 22.73 -21.88 16.63
CA THR A 519 21.53 -22.00 15.80
C THR A 519 20.34 -21.27 16.44
N LEU A 520 19.29 -21.00 15.66
CA LEU A 520 18.10 -20.28 16.14
C LEU A 520 17.04 -21.22 16.73
N GLU A 521 16.24 -20.68 17.65
CA GLU A 521 15.06 -21.29 18.25
C GLU A 521 13.93 -20.25 18.29
N VAL A 522 12.72 -20.65 17.93
CA VAL A 522 11.52 -19.77 17.94
C VAL A 522 11.14 -19.41 19.38
N ILE A 523 10.56 -18.22 19.57
CA ILE A 523 10.00 -17.72 20.83
C ILE A 523 8.46 -17.66 20.72
N ASP A 524 7.78 -18.35 21.64
CA ASP A 524 6.33 -18.29 21.85
C ASP A 524 5.89 -16.90 22.37
N SER A 525 4.71 -16.40 21.94
CA SER A 525 4.24 -15.00 22.09
C SER A 525 2.78 -14.82 22.54
#